data_AF-A0A349U7J9-F1
#
_entry.id   AF-A0A349U7J9-F1
#
_cell.length_a   1.000
_cell.length_b   1.000
_cell.length_c   1.000
_cell.angle_alpha   90.00
_cell.angle_beta   90.00
_cell.angle_gamma   90.00
#
_symmetry.space_group_name_H-M   'P 1'
#
loop_
_entity.id
_entity.type
_entity.pdbx_description
1 polymer ?
#
loop_
_entity_poly.entity_id
_entity_poly.type
_entity_poly.pdbx_seq_one_letter_code
_entity_poly.pdbx_strand_id
1 'polypeptide(L)' 'MAGSIDHLIINSPFEAPARHWSYDREKMQFELAGGRRPAGYVIATGRSRSFDDPGIFIELPLVNKIRRRVDQWRE' A
#
# COMPACT_ATOMS: atom_id res chain seq x y z
N MET A 1 -16.67 -13.43 -8.01
CA MET A 1 -16.54 -13.74 -6.58
C MET A 1 -15.47 -12.85 -6.03
N ALA A 2 -15.72 -12.15 -4.93
CA ALA A 2 -14.71 -11.30 -4.30
C ALA A 2 -13.48 -12.16 -3.97
N GLY A 3 -12.29 -11.77 -4.44
CA GLY A 3 -11.06 -12.50 -4.11
C GLY A 3 -10.92 -12.61 -2.60
N SER A 4 -10.92 -13.84 -2.07
CA SER A 4 -10.72 -14.06 -0.64
C SER A 4 -9.31 -13.61 -0.25
N ILE A 5 -9.20 -12.84 0.82
CA ILE A 5 -7.90 -12.56 1.44
C ILE A 5 -7.55 -13.80 2.25
N ASP A 6 -6.75 -14.69 1.68
CA ASP A 6 -6.39 -15.94 2.33
C ASP A 6 -5.44 -15.72 3.53
N HIS A 7 -4.55 -14.72 3.42
CA HIS A 7 -3.58 -14.36 4.46
C HIS A 7 -3.41 -12.84 4.59
N LEU A 8 -3.46 -12.33 5.83
CA LEU A 8 -3.20 -10.91 6.12
C LEU A 8 -1.71 -10.62 6.30
N ILE A 9 -0.94 -11.58 6.84
CA ILE A 9 0.51 -11.48 7.02
C ILE A 9 1.17 -12.06 5.76
N ILE A 10 1.58 -11.18 4.84
CA ILE A 10 2.05 -11.55 3.50
C ILE A 10 3.55 -11.32 3.26
N ASN A 11 4.26 -10.78 4.25
CA ASN A 11 5.70 -10.49 4.20
C ASN A 11 6.43 -11.04 5.44
N SER A 12 7.70 -11.39 5.27
CA SER A 12 8.61 -11.80 6.34
C SER A 12 9.08 -10.59 7.17
N PRO A 13 9.28 -10.74 8.50
CA PRO A 13 9.90 -9.70 9.31
C PRO A 13 11.42 -9.56 9.07
N PHE A 14 12.04 -10.55 8.43
CA PHE A 14 13.48 -10.61 8.19
C PHE A 14 13.90 -10.07 6.81
N GLU A 15 12.94 -9.85 5.91
CA GLU A 15 13.19 -9.44 4.53
C GLU A 15 12.47 -8.13 4.21
N ALA A 16 12.88 -7.47 3.13
CA ALA A 16 12.17 -6.30 2.65
C ALA A 16 10.76 -6.70 2.14
N PRO A 17 9.70 -5.88 2.40
CA PRO A 17 8.36 -6.21 1.93
C PRO A 17 8.31 -6.32 0.41
N ALA A 18 7.94 -7.49 -0.09
CA ALA A 18 7.88 -7.80 -1.51
C ALA A 18 6.48 -7.68 -2.10
N ARG A 19 5.44 -7.62 -1.26
CA ARG A 19 4.04 -7.50 -1.69
C ARG A 19 3.22 -6.63 -0.74
N HIS A 20 2.09 -6.13 -1.21
CA HIS A 20 1.09 -5.46 -0.38
C HIS A 20 -0.32 -5.67 -0.92
N TRP A 21 -1.32 -5.59 -0.04
CA TRP A 21 -2.72 -5.51 -0.45
C TRP A 21 -3.02 -4.10 -0.98
N SER A 22 -3.50 -4.01 -2.21
CA SER A 22 -3.98 -2.80 -2.87
C SER A 22 -5.48 -2.87 -3.03
N TYR A 23 -6.20 -1.78 -2.78
CA TYR A 23 -7.65 -1.75 -2.93
C TYR A 23 -8.02 -1.29 -4.34
N ASP A 24 -8.62 -2.18 -5.13
CA ASP A 24 -9.25 -1.87 -6.42
C ASP A 24 -10.69 -1.39 -6.16
N ARG A 25 -10.94 -0.12 -6.43
CA ARG A 25 -12.24 0.52 -6.22
C ARG A 25 -13.29 0.07 -7.24
N GLU A 26 -12.90 -0.19 -8.48
CA GLU A 26 -13.86 -0.59 -9.52
C GLU A 26 -14.45 -1.96 -9.21
N LYS A 27 -13.62 -2.85 -8.65
CA LYS A 27 -14.02 -4.21 -8.26
C LYS A 27 -14.45 -4.32 -6.80
N MET A 28 -14.25 -3.27 -6.00
CA MET A 28 -14.41 -3.26 -4.54
C MET A 28 -13.70 -4.45 -3.87
N GLN A 29 -12.47 -4.73 -4.31
CA GLN A 29 -11.70 -5.91 -3.92
C GLN A 29 -10.27 -5.53 -3.58
N PHE A 30 -9.63 -6.35 -2.74
CA PHE A 30 -8.21 -6.24 -2.50
C PHE A 30 -7.45 -7.16 -3.45
N GLU A 31 -6.46 -6.60 -4.13
CA GLU A 31 -5.55 -7.32 -5.01
C GLU A 31 -4.16 -7.34 -4.39
N LEU A 32 -3.48 -8.48 -4.47
CA LEU A 32 -2.11 -8.62 -3.99
C LEU A 32 -1.15 -8.02 -5.00
N ALA A 33 -0.70 -6.80 -4.75
CA ALA A 33 0.24 -6.09 -5.61
C ALA A 33 1.69 -6.48 -5.29
N GLY A 34 2.50 -6.58 -6.34
CA GLY A 34 3.94 -6.78 -6.24
C GLY A 34 4.68 -5.51 -5.80
N GLY A 35 5.79 -5.70 -5.09
CA GLY A 35 6.64 -4.64 -4.58
C GLY A 35 6.22 -4.06 -3.23
N ARG A 36 7.11 -3.23 -2.69
CA ARG A 36 6.90 -2.52 -1.43
C ARG A 36 5.87 -1.42 -1.60
N ARG A 37 4.87 -1.36 -0.69
CA ARG A 37 3.87 -0.29 -0.67
C ARG A 37 4.54 1.09 -0.64
N PRO A 38 4.14 2.03 -1.52
CA PRO A 38 4.61 3.41 -1.47
C PRO A 38 4.42 4.02 -0.08
N ALA A 39 5.42 4.77 0.38
CA ALA A 39 5.26 5.58 1.59
C ALA A 39 4.29 6.73 1.32
N GLY A 40 3.36 6.96 2.25
CA GLY A 40 2.37 8.02 2.13
C GLY A 40 1.35 7.95 3.25
N TYR A 41 0.41 8.89 3.23
CA TYR A 41 -0.71 8.96 4.16
C TYR A 41 -2.01 9.17 3.37
N VAL A 42 -3.14 8.87 4.00
CA VAL A 42 -4.46 9.06 3.39
C VAL A 42 -5.12 10.24 4.10
N ILE A 43 -5.66 11.18 3.32
CA ILE A 43 -6.52 12.25 3.83
C ILE A 43 -7.96 11.97 3.40
N ALA A 44 -8.95 12.31 4.23
CA ALA A 44 -10.34 12.21 3.81
C ALA A 44 -10.60 13.12 2.60
N THR A 45 -11.47 12.71 1.69
CA THR A 45 -11.99 13.63 0.68
C THR A 45 -12.83 14.67 1.42
N GLY A 46 -12.48 15.96 1.32
CA GLY A 46 -12.94 17.02 2.25
C GLY A 46 -14.46 17.27 2.37
N ARG A 47 -15.31 16.48 1.71
CA ARG A 47 -16.78 16.50 1.84
C ARG A 47 -17.39 15.16 2.24
N SER A 48 -16.61 14.09 2.39
CA SER A 48 -17.19 12.79 2.71
C SER A 48 -17.73 12.77 4.13
N ARG A 49 -19.02 12.42 4.25
CA ARG A 49 -19.72 12.14 5.51
C ARG A 49 -20.03 10.65 5.65
N SER A 50 -19.55 9.84 4.72
CA SER A 50 -19.81 8.40 4.67
C SER A 50 -18.59 7.64 5.21
N PHE A 51 -18.85 6.51 5.85
CA PHE A 51 -17.79 5.71 6.49
C PHE A 51 -16.86 5.04 5.46
N ASP A 52 -17.27 4.97 4.21
CA ASP A 52 -16.61 4.30 3.10
C ASP A 52 -15.72 5.25 2.26
N ASP A 53 -15.35 6.42 2.79
CA ASP A 53 -14.43 7.33 2.11
C ASP A 53 -13.06 6.64 1.91
N PRO A 54 -12.65 6.36 0.66
CA PRO A 54 -11.32 5.80 0.41
C PRO A 54 -10.20 6.79 0.73
N GLY A 55 -10.55 8.09 0.81
CA GLY A 55 -9.61 9.18 0.96
C GLY A 55 -8.72 9.37 -0.28
N ILE A 56 -7.82 10.33 -0.17
CA ILE A 56 -6.79 10.64 -1.15
C ILE A 56 -5.45 10.21 -0.56
N PHE A 57 -4.79 9.26 -1.21
CA PHE A 57 -3.44 8.88 -0.85
C PHE A 57 -2.44 9.94 -1.33
N ILE A 58 -1.73 10.54 -0.39
CA ILE A 58 -0.63 11.46 -0.64
C ILE A 58 0.68 10.72 -0.42
N GLU A 59 1.44 10.54 -1.49
CA GLU A 59 2.74 9.90 -1.45
C GLU A 59 3.77 10.78 -0.72
N LEU A 60 4.78 10.15 -0.13
CA LEU A 60 5.98 10.78 0.41
C LEU A 60 7.20 10.46 -0.48
N PRO A 61 7.46 11.23 -1.55
CA PRO A 61 8.50 10.91 -2.53
C PRO A 61 9.89 10.82 -1.92
N LEU A 62 10.20 11.66 -0.94
CA LEU A 62 11.50 11.66 -0.26
C LEU A 62 11.76 10.32 0.45
N VAL A 63 10.75 9.75 1.10
CA VAL A 63 10.87 8.45 1.78
C VAL A 63 11.12 7.33 0.76
N ASN A 64 10.39 7.33 -0.35
CA ASN A 64 10.59 6.34 -1.41
C ASN A 64 11.97 6.48 -2.08
N LYS A 65 12.50 7.71 -2.19
CA LYS A 65 13.88 7.96 -2.64
C LYS A 65 14.92 7.43 -1.66
N ILE A 66 14.73 7.64 -0.35
CA ILE A 66 15.65 7.14 0.69
C ILE A 66 15.67 5.61 0.69
N ARG A 67 14.50 4.94 0.60
CA ARG A 67 14.41 3.48 0.56
C ARG A 67 15.28 2.89 -0.55
N ARG A 68 15.16 3.41 -1.78
CA ARG A 68 16.01 2.98 -2.91
C ARG A 68 17.51 3.14 -2.64
N ARG A 69 17.92 4.23 -1.98
CA ARG A 69 19.32 4.45 -1.60
C ARG A 69 19.81 3.46 -0.54
N VAL A 70 18.95 3.11 0.41
CA VAL A 70 19.27 2.10 1.42
C VAL A 70 19.40 0.71 0.78
N ASP A 71 18.53 0.39 -0.16
CA ASP A 71 18.60 -0.89 -0.90
C ASP A 71 19.93 -0.97 -1.69
N GLN A 72 20.30 0.10 -2.40
CA GLN A 72 21.59 0.20 -3.12
C GLN A 72 22.82 0.12 -2.21
N TRP A 73 22.71 0.55 -0.94
CA TRP A 73 23.83 0.48 0.00
C TRP A 73 24.02 -0.91 0.60
N ARG A 74 22.99 -1.77 0.57
CA ARG A 74 23.04 -3.13 1.09
C ARG A 74 23.62 -4.13 0.09
N GLU A 75 23.59 -3.78 -1.20
CA GLU A 75 24.25 -4.50 -2.30
C GLU A 75 25.75 -4.26 -2.29
#